data_AF-A0A2E4FG99-F1
#
_entry.id   AF-A0A2E4FG99-F1
#
_cell.length_a   1.000
_cell.length_b   1.000
_cell.length_c   1.000
_cell.angle_alpha   90.00
_cell.angle_beta   90.00
_cell.angle_gamma   90.00
#
_symmetry.space_group_name_H-M   'P 1'
#
loop_
_entity.id
_entity.type
_entity.pdbx_description
1 polymer ?
#
loop_
_entity_poly.entity_id
_entity_poly.type
_entity_poly.pdbx_seq_one_letter_code
_entity_poly.pdbx_strand_id
1 'polypeptide(L)' 'DHQTQNARILATAGAAVLLPQSEAAPERLVELLGDWIASPSSLAQLSSAAGELAAPDATHRVVEVLKGVTHASR' A
#
# COMPACT_ATOMS: atom_id res chain seq x y z
N ASP A 1 2.99 -6.40 -14.85
CA ASP A 1 3.75 -5.45 -14.03
C ASP A 1 3.57 -5.81 -12.56
N HIS A 2 4.67 -5.98 -11.84
CA HIS A 2 4.66 -6.33 -10.42
C HIS A 2 4.15 -5.18 -9.54
N GLN A 3 4.37 -3.92 -9.92
CA GLN A 3 3.96 -2.76 -9.10
C GLN A 3 2.44 -2.58 -9.07
N THR A 4 1.76 -2.80 -10.20
CA THR A 4 0.28 -2.79 -10.26
C THR A 4 -0.32 -3.87 -9.36
N GLN A 5 0.34 -5.04 -9.22
CA GLN A 5 -0.15 -6.09 -8.31
C GLN A 5 -0.05 -5.66 -6.85
N ASN A 6 1.07 -5.06 -6.46
CA ASN A 6 1.23 -4.51 -5.10
C ASN A 6 0.19 -3.42 -4.82
N ALA A 7 -0.03 -2.50 -5.77
CA ALA A 7 -1.06 -1.46 -5.65
C ALA A 7 -2.47 -2.04 -5.52
N ARG A 8 -2.79 -3.11 -6.28
CA ARG A 8 -4.10 -3.78 -6.23
C ARG A 8 -4.42 -4.35 -4.86
N ILE A 9 -3.42 -4.88 -4.13
CA ILE A 9 -3.63 -5.42 -2.79
C ILE A 9 -4.17 -4.33 -1.86
N LEU A 10 -3.54 -3.15 -1.86
CA LEU A 10 -3.97 -2.01 -1.06
C LEU A 10 -5.33 -1.46 -1.54
N ALA A 11 -5.51 -1.30 -2.85
CA ALA A 11 -6.73 -0.71 -3.41
C ALA A 11 -7.96 -1.59 -3.19
N THR A 12 -7.82 -2.92 -3.32
CA THR A 12 -8.94 -3.87 -3.09
C THR A 12 -9.40 -3.85 -1.63
N ALA A 13 -8.48 -3.59 -0.70
CA ALA A 13 -8.77 -3.45 0.72
C ALA A 13 -9.24 -2.04 1.11
N GLY A 14 -9.45 -1.13 0.14
CA GLY A 14 -9.86 0.24 0.41
C GLY A 14 -8.79 1.09 1.10
N ALA A 15 -7.52 0.69 1.02
CA ALA A 15 -6.38 1.38 1.62
C ALA A 15 -5.64 2.31 0.65
N ALA A 16 -5.97 2.26 -0.65
CA ALA A 16 -5.34 3.10 -1.67
C ALA A 16 -6.27 3.31 -2.88
N VAL A 17 -5.99 4.34 -3.67
CA VAL A 17 -6.52 4.48 -5.03
C VAL A 17 -5.45 4.02 -6.02
N LEU A 18 -5.81 3.08 -6.89
CA LEU A 18 -4.91 2.62 -7.94
C LEU A 18 -5.00 3.56 -9.14
N LEU A 19 -3.91 4.27 -9.43
CA LEU A 19 -3.79 5.17 -10.57
C LEU A 19 -2.90 4.52 -11.64
N PRO A 20 -3.46 4.07 -12.78
CA PRO A 20 -2.65 3.53 -13.87
C PRO A 20 -1.64 4.55 -14.39
N GLN A 21 -0.45 4.10 -14.78
CA GLN A 21 0.62 5.01 -15.24
C GLN A 21 0.20 5.87 -16.44
N SER A 22 -0.63 5.34 -17.34
CA SER A 22 -1.19 6.08 -18.48
C SER A 22 -2.13 7.22 -18.07
N GLU A 23 -2.64 7.20 -16.85
CA GLU A 23 -3.59 8.17 -16.29
C GLU A 23 -2.94 9.05 -15.22
N ALA A 24 -1.67 8.82 -14.88
CA ALA A 24 -0.90 9.55 -13.88
C ALA A 24 -0.46 10.93 -14.37
N ALA A 25 -1.45 11.77 -14.68
CA ALA A 25 -1.28 13.14 -15.14
C ALA A 25 -1.47 14.14 -13.97
N PRO A 26 -0.87 15.35 -14.07
CA PRO A 26 -1.01 16.39 -13.04
C PRO A 26 -2.47 16.71 -12.69
N GLU A 27 -3.34 16.79 -13.70
CA GLU A 27 -4.75 17.12 -13.54
C GLU A 27 -5.45 16.06 -12.66
N ARG A 28 -5.14 14.79 -12.91
CA ARG A 28 -5.73 13.68 -12.17
C ARG A 28 -5.25 13.65 -10.71
N LEU A 29 -4.00 14.01 -10.46
CA LEU A 29 -3.47 14.15 -9.10
C LEU A 29 -4.13 15.31 -8.36
N VAL A 30 -4.33 16.45 -9.02
CA VAL A 30 -5.01 17.62 -8.44
C VAL A 30 -6.44 17.28 -8.04
N GLU A 31 -7.18 16.57 -8.88
CA GLU A 31 -8.53 16.10 -8.57
C GLU A 31 -8.55 15.23 -7.30
N LEU A 32 -7.71 14.19 -7.26
CA LEU A 32 -7.66 13.27 -6.11
C LEU A 32 -7.31 13.99 -4.81
N LEU A 33 -6.32 14.88 -4.85
CA LEU A 33 -5.94 15.70 -3.70
C LEU A 33 -7.08 16.65 -3.30
N GLY A 34 -7.74 17.27 -4.27
CA GLY A 34 -8.88 18.15 -4.06
C GLY A 34 -10.04 17.45 -3.35
N ASP A 35 -10.38 16.24 -3.79
CA ASP A 35 -11.44 15.41 -3.19
C ASP A 35 -11.12 15.09 -1.71
N TRP A 36 -9.86 14.75 -1.41
CA TRP A 36 -9.43 14.46 -0.03
C TRP A 36 -9.37 15.71 0.86
N ILE A 37 -8.96 16.85 0.31
CA ILE A 37 -8.98 18.13 1.02
C ILE A 37 -10.43 18.54 1.34
N ALA A 38 -11.33 18.38 0.37
CA ALA A 38 -12.75 18.70 0.53
C ALA A 38 -13.47 17.72 1.46
N SER A 39 -13.01 16.47 1.53
CA SER A 39 -13.58 15.41 2.36
C SER A 39 -12.51 14.66 3.16
N PRO A 40 -12.02 15.25 4.27
CA PRO A 40 -10.98 14.62 5.10
C PRO A 40 -11.37 13.25 5.66
N SER A 41 -12.67 12.97 5.80
CA SER A 41 -13.17 11.68 6.25
C SER A 41 -12.88 10.56 5.25
N SER A 42 -12.86 10.85 3.95
CA SER A 42 -12.50 9.86 2.92
C SER A 42 -11.02 9.47 3.00
N LEU A 43 -10.14 10.45 3.24
CA LEU A 43 -8.72 10.20 3.46
C LEU A 43 -8.47 9.45 4.78
N ALA A 44 -9.24 9.76 5.82
CA ALA A 44 -9.16 9.03 7.09
C ALA A 44 -9.56 7.55 6.95
N GLN A 45 -10.55 7.24 6.10
CA GLN A 45 -10.94 5.85 5.81
C GLN A 45 -9.81 5.09 5.09
N LEU A 46 -9.20 5.70 4.06
CA LEU A 46 -8.02 5.14 3.38
C LEU A 46 -6.88 4.88 4.38
N SER A 47 -6.60 5.85 5.24
CA SER A 47 -5.57 5.75 6.28
C SER A 47 -5.85 4.62 7.28
N SER A 48 -7.11 4.45 7.70
CA SER A 48 -7.50 3.40 8.62
C SER A 48 -7.27 2.01 8.01
N ALA A 49 -7.78 1.80 6.79
CA ALA A 49 -7.61 0.54 6.08
C ALA A 49 -6.12 0.23 5.79
N ALA A 50 -5.33 1.25 5.47
CA ALA A 50 -3.88 1.09 5.31
C ALA A 50 -3.20 0.67 6.62
N GLY A 51 -3.65 1.19 7.76
CA GLY A 51 -3.19 0.80 9.08
C GLY A 51 -3.50 -0.66 9.41
N GLU A 52 -4.68 -1.16 9.03
CA GLU A 52 -5.07 -2.57 9.23
C GLU A 52 -4.23 -3.55 8.39
N LEU A 53 -3.76 -3.12 7.22
CA LEU A 53 -2.87 -3.92 6.36
C LEU A 53 -1.40 -3.82 6.74
N ALA A 54 -1.04 -2.88 7.61
CA ALA A 54 0.35 -2.66 7.99
C ALA A 54 0.91 -3.94 8.62
N ALA A 55 2.09 -4.35 8.14
CA ALA A 55 2.85 -5.47 8.69
C ALA A 55 4.10 -4.93 9.38
N PRO A 56 3.99 -4.35 10.60
CA PRO A 56 5.09 -3.67 11.28
C PRO A 56 6.31 -4.59 11.49
N ASP A 57 6.06 -5.89 11.69
CA ASP A 57 7.11 -6.89 11.90
C ASP A 57 7.54 -7.62 10.62
N ALA A 58 7.14 -7.16 9.42
CA ALA A 58 7.46 -7.83 8.16
C ALA A 58 8.96 -8.08 7.99
N THR A 59 9.77 -7.05 8.27
CA THR A 59 11.24 -7.17 8.21
C THR A 59 11.76 -8.20 9.19
N HIS A 60 11.26 -8.19 10.44
CA HIS A 60 11.66 -9.16 11.46
C HIS A 60 11.30 -10.59 11.05
N ARG A 61 10.10 -10.80 10.52
CA ARG A 61 9.65 -12.11 10.01
C ARG A 61 10.55 -12.62 8.88
N VAL A 62 10.95 -11.77 7.96
CA VAL A 62 11.88 -12.13 6.88
C VAL A 62 13.24 -12.54 7.46
N VAL A 63 13.76 -11.77 8.41
CA VAL A 63 15.03 -12.07 9.08
C VAL A 63 14.99 -13.44 9.78
N GLU A 64 13.91 -13.77 10.49
CA GLU A 64 13.78 -15.06 11.18
C GLU A 64 13.74 -16.24 10.20
N VAL A 65 13.07 -16.09 9.06
CA VAL A 65 13.09 -17.10 7.99
C VAL A 65 14.52 -17.32 7.46
N LEU A 66 15.25 -16.24 7.20
CA LEU A 66 16.63 -16.32 6.72
C LEU A 66 17.57 -16.99 7.74
N LYS A 67 17.40 -16.67 9.03
CA LYS A 67 18.13 -17.36 10.10
C LYS A 67 17.82 -18.85 10.13
N GLY A 68 16.55 -19.24 10.04
CA GLY A 68 16.16 -20.67 10.02
C GLY A 68 16.83 -21.45 8.88
N VAL A 69 16.86 -20.91 7.67
CA VAL A 69 17.48 -21.57 6.50
C VAL A 69 19.00 -21.71 6.66
N THR A 70 19.67 -20.69 7.23
CA THR A 70 21.13 -20.74 7.46
C THR A 70 21.55 -21.74 8.54
N HIS A 71 20.68 -21.98 9.52
CA HIS A 71 20.94 -22.95 10.59
C HIS A 71 20.60 -24.39 10.16
N ALA A 72 19.58 -24.59 9.32
CA ALA A 72 19.22 -25.90 8.77
C ALA A 72 20.17 -26.40 7.68
N SER A 73 21.05 -25.53 7.16
CA SER A 73 22.04 -25.86 6.13
C SER A 73 23.43 -26.17 6.73
N ARG A 74 23.53 -26.34 8.06
CA ARG A 74 24.70 -26.89 8.76
C ARG A 74 24.40 -28.31 9.23
#